data_AF-A0A942DEY9-F1
#
_entry.id   AF-A0A942DEY9-F1
#
_cell.length_a   1.000
_cell.length_b   1.000
_cell.length_c   1.000
_cell.angle_alpha   90.00
_cell.angle_beta   90.00
_cell.angle_gamma   90.00
#
_symmetry.space_group_name_H-M   'P 1'
#
loop_
_entity.id
_entity.type
_entity.pdbx_description
1 polymer ?
#
loop_
_entity_poly.entity_id
_entity_poly.type
_entity_poly.pdbx_seq_one_letter_code
_entity_poly.pdbx_strand_id
1 'polypeptide(L)'
;MKSPQGVAVESKPVRLGELLTAAGVLRREDLNEAVQIATDTGQLIGKVLVMSGYLSKHALQVALNAQSLIRDKVVTADLALVAIAVASNQEIAFEEALEQLGWVRKKEVVTAKLGELLSAAGVIEPEELKKALKTSEETGQPLGSILLKSKAIDDAVLLFALDQQAAVRDGIVSREDAIRLIASAPKTLKISSS
;
A
#
# COMPACT_ATOMS: atom_id res chain seq x y z
N MET A 1 -15.51 25.94 30.40
CA MET A 1 -14.60 24.80 30.10
C MET A 1 -14.56 24.65 28.58
N LYS A 2 -13.43 24.97 27.95
CA LYS A 2 -13.24 24.84 26.49
C LYS A 2 -12.59 23.49 26.21
N SER A 3 -13.30 22.60 25.53
CA SER A 3 -12.71 21.37 24.97
C SER A 3 -11.94 21.73 23.69
N PRO A 4 -10.69 21.27 23.51
CA PRO A 4 -9.95 21.52 22.28
C PRO A 4 -10.48 20.57 21.20
N GLN A 5 -11.05 21.14 20.14
CA GLN A 5 -11.35 20.42 18.92
C GLN A 5 -10.02 20.02 18.29
N GLY A 6 -9.80 18.71 18.14
CA GLY A 6 -8.69 18.18 17.38
C GLY A 6 -8.83 18.62 15.94
N VAL A 7 -7.93 19.50 15.50
CA VAL A 7 -7.85 19.95 14.12
C VAL A 7 -7.40 18.75 13.29
N ALA A 8 -8.32 18.15 12.55
CA ALA A 8 -7.98 17.19 11.52
C ALA A 8 -7.09 17.91 10.50
N VAL A 9 -5.82 17.54 10.43
CA VAL A 9 -4.89 18.07 9.43
C VAL A 9 -5.32 17.49 8.08
N GLU A 10 -6.11 18.24 7.32
CA GLU A 10 -6.44 17.91 5.94
C GLU A 10 -5.13 17.84 5.14
N SER A 11 -4.74 16.63 4.73
CA SER A 11 -3.58 16.43 3.86
C SER A 11 -3.92 16.99 2.47
N LYS A 12 -3.42 18.18 2.16
CA LYS A 12 -3.53 18.75 0.80
C LYS A 12 -3.02 17.72 -0.22
N PRO A 13 -3.74 17.47 -1.33
CA PRO A 13 -3.29 16.56 -2.36
C PRO A 13 -1.95 17.05 -2.92
N VAL A 14 -0.96 16.17 -2.99
CA VAL A 14 0.37 16.48 -3.54
C VAL A 14 0.18 16.93 -4.98
N ARG A 15 0.49 18.19 -5.28
CA ARG A 15 0.34 18.75 -6.62
C ARG A 15 1.56 18.41 -7.46
N LEU A 16 1.33 17.91 -8.67
CA LEU A 16 2.38 17.48 -9.58
C LEU A 16 3.42 18.58 -9.86
N GLY A 17 2.96 19.81 -10.12
CA GLY A 17 3.85 20.95 -10.36
C GLY A 17 4.71 21.29 -9.16
N GLU A 18 4.16 21.28 -7.95
CA GLU A 18 4.92 21.55 -6.72
C GLU A 18 5.97 20.48 -6.48
N LEU A 19 5.63 19.21 -6.73
CA LEU A 19 6.54 18.07 -6.60
C LEU A 19 7.72 18.18 -7.58
N LEU A 20 7.43 18.50 -8.85
CA LEU A 20 8.44 18.71 -9.89
C LEU A 20 9.36 19.91 -9.59
N THR A 21 8.80 21.01 -9.10
CA THR A 21 9.59 22.18 -8.72
C THR A 21 10.42 21.94 -7.46
N ALA A 22 9.88 21.24 -6.47
CA ALA A 22 10.61 20.88 -5.26
C ALA A 22 11.75 19.89 -5.54
N ALA A 23 11.58 18.98 -6.51
CA ALA A 23 12.63 18.07 -6.96
C ALA A 23 13.67 18.74 -7.89
N GLY A 24 13.48 20.02 -8.24
CA GLY A 24 14.41 20.78 -9.08
C GLY A 24 14.38 20.42 -10.57
N VAL A 25 13.41 19.62 -11.01
CA VAL A 25 13.29 19.17 -12.41
C VAL A 25 12.42 20.09 -13.27
N LEU A 26 11.69 21.03 -12.65
CA LEU A 26 10.88 22.04 -13.33
C LEU A 26 11.05 23.41 -12.65
N ARG A 27 11.37 24.44 -13.43
CA ARG A 27 11.47 25.82 -12.91
C ARG A 27 10.08 26.37 -12.58
N ARG A 28 10.00 27.24 -11.58
CA ARG A 28 8.72 27.80 -11.11
C ARG A 28 8.12 28.74 -12.15
N GLU A 29 8.96 29.46 -12.89
CA GLU A 29 8.56 30.36 -13.96
C GLU A 29 7.90 29.59 -15.11
N ASP A 30 8.54 28.49 -15.54
CA ASP A 30 8.03 27.60 -16.59
C ASP A 30 6.69 26.95 -16.20
N LEU A 31 6.56 26.55 -14.92
CA LEU A 31 5.30 26.03 -14.39
C LEU A 31 4.18 27.08 -14.47
N ASN A 32 4.45 28.32 -14.08
CA ASN A 32 3.45 29.39 -14.11
C ASN A 32 2.99 29.71 -15.53
N GLU A 33 3.92 29.77 -16.48
CA GLU A 33 3.59 29.98 -17.89
C GLU A 33 2.75 28.81 -18.45
N ALA A 34 3.14 27.57 -18.16
CA ALA A 34 2.37 26.40 -18.58
C ALA A 34 0.96 26.39 -17.97
N VAL A 35 0.79 26.85 -16.72
CA VAL A 35 -0.53 26.99 -16.08
C VAL A 35 -1.39 28.01 -16.81
N GLN A 36 -0.82 29.13 -17.25
CA GLN A 36 -1.55 30.12 -18.03
C GLN A 36 -2.02 29.53 -19.37
N ILE A 37 -1.10 28.90 -20.12
CA ILE A 37 -1.42 28.26 -21.41
C ILE A 37 -2.49 27.17 -21.23
N ALA A 38 -2.36 26.31 -20.22
CA ALA A 38 -3.32 25.26 -19.92
C ALA A 38 -4.72 25.83 -19.61
N THR A 39 -4.78 26.95 -18.89
CA THR A 39 -6.03 27.64 -18.56
C THR A 39 -6.68 28.25 -19.80
N ASP A 40 -5.91 28.92 -20.65
CA ASP A 40 -6.41 29.60 -21.85
C ASP A 40 -6.86 28.63 -22.95
N THR A 41 -6.19 27.46 -23.04
CA THR A 41 -6.45 26.46 -24.08
C THR A 41 -7.33 25.30 -23.63
N GLY A 42 -7.57 25.15 -22.31
CA GLY A 42 -8.25 23.99 -21.72
C GLY A 42 -7.45 22.68 -21.80
N GLN A 43 -6.15 22.72 -22.11
CA GLN A 43 -5.30 21.53 -22.18
C GLN A 43 -4.82 21.08 -20.80
N LEU A 44 -4.49 19.79 -20.67
CA LEU A 44 -3.89 19.26 -19.44
C LEU A 44 -2.51 19.87 -19.21
N ILE A 45 -2.25 20.34 -17.98
CA ILE A 45 -0.98 21.00 -17.61
C ILE A 45 0.25 20.15 -17.95
N GLY A 46 0.22 18.84 -17.67
CA GLY A 46 1.32 17.93 -18.00
C GLY A 46 1.60 17.84 -19.50
N LYS A 47 0.55 17.91 -20.34
CA LYS A 47 0.69 17.94 -21.80
C LYS A 47 1.33 19.25 -22.25
N VAL A 48 0.90 20.38 -21.70
CA VAL A 48 1.48 21.70 -22.00
C VAL A 48 2.96 21.74 -21.61
N LEU A 49 3.32 21.30 -20.40
CA LEU A 49 4.72 21.24 -19.95
C LEU A 49 5.64 20.47 -20.90
N VAL A 50 5.14 19.35 -21.45
CA VAL A 50 5.89 18.55 -22.42
C VAL A 50 5.93 19.21 -23.80
N MET A 51 4.80 19.75 -24.28
CA MET A 51 4.74 20.39 -25.59
C MET A 51 5.57 21.66 -25.68
N SER A 52 5.65 22.43 -24.58
CA SER A 52 6.48 23.63 -24.46
C SER A 52 7.96 23.32 -24.21
N GLY A 53 8.33 22.06 -24.03
CA GLY A 53 9.71 21.64 -23.79
C GLY A 53 10.25 21.91 -22.39
N TYR A 54 9.39 22.34 -21.45
CA TYR A 54 9.77 22.62 -20.06
C TYR A 54 9.99 21.34 -19.23
N LEU A 55 9.41 20.23 -19.66
CA LEU A 55 9.52 18.95 -18.98
C LEU A 55 9.62 17.81 -20.00
N SER A 56 10.52 16.86 -19.77
CA SER A 56 10.57 15.66 -20.61
C SER A 56 9.37 14.72 -20.32
N LYS A 57 8.98 13.91 -21.31
CA LYS A 57 7.97 12.86 -21.11
C LYS A 57 8.37 11.90 -19.99
N HIS A 58 9.67 11.60 -19.90
CA HIS A 58 10.23 10.75 -18.86
C HIS A 58 10.04 11.36 -17.47
N ALA A 59 10.46 12.61 -17.26
CA ALA A 59 10.32 13.30 -15.97
C ALA A 59 8.85 13.46 -15.55
N LEU A 60 7.94 13.67 -16.52
CA LEU A 60 6.51 13.65 -16.26
C LEU A 60 6.03 12.29 -15.74
N GLN A 61 6.44 11.19 -16.38
CA GLN A 61 6.07 9.84 -15.96
C GLN A 61 6.61 9.49 -14.57
N VAL A 62 7.87 9.84 -14.30
CA VAL A 62 8.53 9.68 -12.99
C VAL A 62 7.73 10.40 -11.90
N ALA A 63 7.35 11.66 -12.14
CA ALA A 63 6.60 12.43 -11.16
C ALA A 63 5.17 11.92 -10.93
N LEU A 64 4.51 11.37 -11.96
CA LEU A 64 3.21 10.72 -11.83
C LEU A 64 3.30 9.43 -10.99
N ASN A 65 4.32 8.61 -11.22
CA ASN A 65 4.57 7.41 -10.40
C ASN A 65 4.82 7.80 -8.94
N ALA A 66 5.68 8.79 -8.70
CA ALA A 66 5.97 9.32 -7.38
C ALA A 66 4.70 9.84 -6.69
N GLN A 67 3.88 10.63 -7.38
CA GLN A 67 2.62 11.16 -6.85
C GLN A 67 1.67 10.04 -6.43
N SER A 68 1.56 8.96 -7.21
CA SER A 68 0.75 7.79 -6.85
C SER A 68 1.27 7.12 -5.59
N LEU A 69 2.57 6.84 -5.51
CA LEU A 69 3.16 6.14 -4.36
C LEU A 69 3.14 6.97 -3.07
N ILE A 70 3.25 8.31 -3.17
CA ILE A 70 3.07 9.20 -2.02
C ILE A 70 1.60 9.20 -1.56
N ARG A 71 0.64 9.30 -2.50
CA ARG A 71 -0.80 9.24 -2.19
C ARG A 71 -1.16 7.94 -1.48
N ASP A 72 -0.59 6.84 -1.95
CA ASP A 72 -0.82 5.50 -1.41
C ASP A 72 0.04 5.23 -0.14
N LYS A 73 0.80 6.23 0.33
CA LYS A 73 1.66 6.20 1.52
C LYS A 73 2.76 5.11 1.48
N VAL A 74 3.14 4.68 0.29
CA VAL A 74 4.18 3.67 0.06
C VAL A 74 5.58 4.29 0.20
N VAL A 75 5.72 5.57 -0.18
CA VAL A 75 6.97 6.33 -0.15
C VAL A 75 6.71 7.68 0.52
N THR A 76 7.67 8.17 1.33
CA THR A 76 7.57 9.49 1.93
C THR A 76 7.82 10.59 0.89
N ALA A 77 7.25 11.78 1.10
CA ALA A 77 7.45 12.90 0.18
C ALA A 77 8.94 13.26 0.03
N ASP A 78 9.69 13.29 1.13
CA ASP A 78 11.13 13.63 1.11
C ASP A 78 11.95 12.64 0.26
N LEU A 79 11.70 11.34 0.42
CA LEU A 79 12.38 10.31 -0.37
C LEU A 79 11.98 10.40 -1.85
N ALA A 80 10.70 10.63 -2.12
CA ALA A 80 10.21 10.77 -3.48
C ALA A 80 10.82 11.98 -4.20
N LEU A 81 11.03 13.11 -3.52
CA LEU A 81 11.69 14.29 -4.11
C LEU A 81 13.10 13.96 -4.59
N VAL A 82 13.89 13.28 -3.75
CA VAL A 82 15.25 12.87 -4.10
C VAL A 82 15.22 11.86 -5.26
N ALA A 83 14.30 10.88 -5.21
CA ALA A 83 14.16 9.86 -6.25
C ALA A 83 13.72 10.45 -7.59
N ILE A 84 12.84 11.46 -7.62
CA ILE A 84 12.44 12.15 -8.85
C ILE A 84 13.65 12.82 -9.51
N ALA A 85 14.49 13.52 -8.71
CA ALA A 85 15.68 14.18 -9.22
C ALA A 85 16.67 13.16 -9.81
N VAL A 86 16.92 12.05 -9.11
CA VAL A 86 17.80 10.96 -9.57
C VAL A 86 17.27 10.33 -10.84
N ALA A 87 16.00 9.89 -10.85
CA ALA A 87 15.37 9.24 -11.99
C ALA A 87 15.36 10.15 -13.22
N SER A 88 15.02 11.43 -13.05
CA SER A 88 14.95 12.38 -14.16
C SER A 88 16.33 12.71 -14.74
N ASN A 89 17.36 12.82 -13.91
CA ASN A 89 18.72 13.15 -14.35
C ASN A 89 19.44 11.96 -15.00
N GLN A 90 19.19 10.74 -14.52
CA GLN A 90 19.83 9.53 -15.05
C GLN A 90 19.01 8.85 -16.14
N GLU A 91 17.80 9.36 -16.45
CA GLU A 91 16.83 8.71 -17.35
C GLU A 91 16.53 7.24 -16.99
N ILE A 92 16.35 6.97 -15.69
CA ILE A 92 15.98 5.65 -15.15
C ILE A 92 14.58 5.65 -14.58
N ALA A 93 14.00 4.46 -14.36
CA ALA A 93 12.70 4.33 -13.73
C ALA A 93 12.69 4.89 -12.30
N PHE A 94 11.53 5.39 -11.84
CA PHE A 94 11.38 5.92 -10.49
C PHE A 94 11.68 4.85 -9.42
N GLU A 95 11.25 3.61 -9.66
CA GLU A 95 11.49 2.46 -8.80
C GLU A 95 12.98 2.13 -8.70
N GLU A 96 13.72 2.23 -9.81
CA GLU A 96 15.17 2.01 -9.83
C GLU A 96 15.90 3.10 -9.02
N ALA A 97 15.47 4.36 -9.15
CA ALA A 97 16.00 5.45 -8.32
C ALA A 97 15.73 5.23 -6.82
N LEU A 98 14.55 4.72 -6.46
CA LEU A 98 14.24 4.35 -5.07
C LEU A 98 15.17 3.24 -4.56
N GLU A 99 15.43 2.22 -5.39
CA GLU A 99 16.35 1.13 -5.04
C GLU A 99 17.78 1.63 -4.84
N GLN A 100 18.28 2.53 -5.70
CA GLN A 100 19.59 3.17 -5.52
C GLN A 100 19.69 3.98 -4.22
N LEU A 101 18.58 4.58 -3.78
CA LEU A 101 18.49 5.30 -2.51
C LEU A 101 18.29 4.37 -1.29
N GLY A 102 18.36 3.06 -1.50
CA GLY A 102 18.25 2.05 -0.44
C GLY A 102 16.81 1.80 0.03
N TRP A 103 15.81 2.25 -0.74
CA TRP A 103 14.42 1.93 -0.43
C TRP A 103 14.10 0.50 -0.85
N VAL A 104 13.69 -0.31 0.12
CA VAL A 104 13.23 -1.67 -0.10
C VAL A 104 11.72 -1.69 0.03
N ARG A 105 11.02 -2.01 -1.06
CA ARG A 105 9.58 -2.26 -1.01
C ARG A 105 9.33 -3.41 -0.05
N LYS A 106 8.77 -3.12 1.14
CA LYS A 106 8.09 -4.16 1.92
C LYS A 106 6.93 -4.64 1.06
N LYS A 107 7.11 -5.74 0.33
CA LYS A 107 6.01 -6.49 -0.25
C LYS A 107 5.19 -7.01 0.92
N GLU A 108 4.27 -6.22 1.44
CA GLU A 108 3.02 -6.80 1.91
C GLU A 108 2.33 -7.31 0.66
N VAL A 109 2.64 -8.56 0.30
CA VAL A 109 1.83 -9.28 -0.67
C VAL A 109 0.49 -9.42 0.03
N VAL A 110 -0.48 -8.61 -0.37
CA VAL A 110 -1.86 -8.70 0.06
C VAL A 110 -2.38 -10.02 -0.50
N THR A 111 -2.14 -11.13 0.21
CA THR A 111 -2.73 -12.41 -0.16
C THR A 111 -4.02 -12.59 0.64
N ALA A 112 -5.00 -13.22 0.00
CA ALA A 112 -6.15 -13.81 0.68
C ALA A 112 -5.80 -15.20 1.22
N LYS A 113 -4.52 -15.54 1.47
CA LYS A 113 -4.19 -16.85 2.03
C LYS A 113 -4.77 -16.95 3.44
N LEU A 114 -5.46 -18.06 3.69
CA LEU A 114 -6.11 -18.36 4.96
C LEU A 114 -5.20 -18.08 6.17
N GLY A 115 -3.96 -18.57 6.13
CA GLY A 115 -3.00 -18.37 7.21
C GLY A 115 -2.67 -16.90 7.49
N GLU A 116 -2.51 -16.09 6.45
CA GLU A 116 -2.22 -14.66 6.59
C GLU A 116 -3.44 -13.88 7.12
N LEU A 117 -4.66 -14.25 6.71
CA LEU A 117 -5.89 -13.66 7.22
C LEU A 117 -6.08 -13.98 8.72
N LEU A 118 -5.87 -15.24 9.11
CA LEU A 118 -5.98 -15.67 10.51
C LEU A 118 -4.94 -14.99 11.42
N SER A 119 -3.70 -14.87 10.94
CA SER A 119 -2.62 -14.20 11.67
C SER A 119 -2.86 -12.69 11.79
N ALA A 120 -3.24 -12.03 10.70
CA ALA A 120 -3.56 -10.60 10.71
C ALA A 120 -4.79 -10.26 11.57
N ALA A 121 -5.75 -11.19 11.70
CA ALA A 121 -6.90 -11.05 12.58
C ALA A 121 -6.58 -11.31 14.07
N GLY A 122 -5.34 -11.69 14.42
CA GLY A 122 -4.95 -12.00 15.80
C GLY A 122 -5.64 -13.25 16.36
N VAL A 123 -6.06 -14.16 15.46
CA VAL A 123 -6.66 -15.44 15.81
C VAL A 123 -5.58 -16.47 16.13
N ILE A 124 -4.50 -16.47 15.34
CA ILE A 124 -3.31 -17.31 15.56
C ILE A 124 -2.07 -16.42 15.65
N GLU A 125 -1.07 -16.86 16.39
CA GLU A 125 0.21 -16.16 16.47
C GLU A 125 1.09 -16.44 15.22
N PRO A 126 1.95 -15.51 14.79
CA PRO A 126 2.82 -15.71 13.63
C PRO A 126 3.72 -16.96 13.71
N GLU A 127 4.17 -17.31 14.92
CA GLU A 127 4.97 -18.51 15.15
C GLU A 127 4.15 -19.81 15.01
N GLU A 128 2.87 -19.79 15.35
CA GLU A 128 1.97 -20.94 15.17
C GLU A 128 1.68 -21.17 13.69
N LEU A 129 1.43 -20.09 12.94
CA LEU A 129 1.29 -20.13 11.50
C LEU A 129 2.53 -20.73 10.82
N LYS A 130 3.72 -20.26 11.21
CA LYS A 130 5.00 -20.75 10.65
C LYS A 130 5.19 -22.24 10.89
N LYS A 131 4.90 -22.73 12.09
CA LYS A 131 4.95 -24.18 12.41
C LYS A 131 3.95 -24.97 11.56
N ALA A 132 2.71 -24.50 11.46
CA ALA A 132 1.67 -25.18 10.72
C ALA A 132 1.95 -25.23 9.21
N LEU A 133 2.50 -24.16 8.63
CA LEU A 133 2.95 -24.13 7.23
C LEU A 133 4.07 -25.14 6.98
N LYS A 134 5.09 -25.17 7.86
CA LYS A 134 6.17 -26.15 7.76
C LYS A 134 5.63 -27.59 7.76
N THR A 135 4.72 -27.90 8.69
CA THR A 135 4.09 -29.23 8.75
C THR A 135 3.24 -29.51 7.50
N SER A 136 2.54 -28.51 6.96
CA SER A 136 1.75 -28.65 5.73
C SER A 136 2.63 -28.99 4.53
N GLU A 137 3.78 -28.33 4.40
CA GLU A 137 4.76 -28.60 3.34
C GLU A 137 5.39 -29.99 3.48
N GLU A 138 5.75 -30.41 4.69
CA GLU A 138 6.38 -31.71 4.94
C GLU A 138 5.40 -32.89 4.78
N THR A 139 4.11 -32.69 5.07
CA THR A 139 3.11 -33.78 5.12
C THR A 139 2.10 -33.76 3.99
N GLY A 140 2.02 -32.66 3.24
CA GLY A 140 0.98 -32.41 2.24
C GLY A 140 -0.43 -32.19 2.81
N GLN A 141 -0.60 -32.12 4.14
CA GLN A 141 -1.90 -31.91 4.75
C GLN A 141 -2.37 -30.45 4.59
N PRO A 142 -3.68 -30.19 4.43
CA PRO A 142 -4.21 -28.83 4.38
C PRO A 142 -3.89 -28.04 5.65
N LEU A 143 -3.49 -26.77 5.48
CA LEU A 143 -3.14 -25.87 6.59
C LEU A 143 -4.25 -25.78 7.65
N GLY A 144 -5.51 -25.64 7.22
CA GLY A 144 -6.66 -25.56 8.14
C GLY A 144 -6.80 -26.79 9.05
N SER A 145 -6.59 -27.99 8.49
CA SER A 145 -6.64 -29.24 9.26
C SER A 145 -5.50 -29.34 10.29
N ILE A 146 -4.32 -28.81 9.96
CA ILE A 146 -3.19 -28.77 10.90
C ILE A 146 -3.49 -27.81 12.06
N LEU A 147 -4.03 -26.63 11.75
CA LEU A 147 -4.38 -25.62 12.76
C LEU A 147 -5.48 -26.10 13.73
N LEU A 148 -6.44 -26.89 13.24
CA LEU A 148 -7.43 -27.58 14.09
C LEU A 148 -6.77 -28.62 15.01
N LYS A 149 -5.92 -29.48 14.44
CA LYS A 149 -5.22 -30.52 15.21
C LYS A 149 -4.30 -29.93 16.28
N SER A 150 -3.65 -28.81 16.00
CA SER A 150 -2.81 -28.10 16.97
C SER A 150 -3.62 -27.26 17.96
N LYS A 151 -4.96 -27.24 17.85
CA LYS A 151 -5.87 -26.41 18.65
C LYS A 151 -5.58 -24.91 18.59
N ALA A 152 -4.95 -24.46 17.50
CA ALA A 152 -4.69 -23.04 17.27
C ALA A 152 -5.99 -22.31 16.86
N ILE A 153 -6.90 -23.02 16.21
CA ILE A 153 -8.25 -22.57 15.86
C ILE A 153 -9.25 -23.69 16.15
N ASP A 154 -10.54 -23.35 16.20
CA ASP A 154 -11.64 -24.30 16.21
C ASP A 154 -12.37 -24.36 14.85
N ASP A 155 -13.29 -25.31 14.71
CA ASP A 155 -14.03 -25.54 13.47
C ASP A 155 -14.87 -24.33 13.04
N ALA A 156 -15.43 -23.60 14.01
CA ALA A 156 -16.25 -22.42 13.74
C ALA A 156 -15.40 -21.29 13.13
N VAL A 157 -14.23 -21.03 13.72
CA VAL A 157 -13.25 -20.06 13.22
C VAL A 157 -12.73 -20.47 11.84
N LEU A 158 -12.42 -21.75 11.62
CA LEU A 158 -11.93 -22.22 10.34
C LEU A 158 -12.98 -22.02 9.23
N LEU A 159 -14.23 -22.46 9.46
CA LEU A 159 -15.31 -22.31 8.49
C LEU A 159 -15.56 -20.84 8.15
N PHE A 160 -15.66 -19.99 9.17
CA PHE A 160 -15.88 -18.56 8.96
C PHE A 160 -14.72 -17.89 8.20
N ALA A 161 -13.47 -18.24 8.53
CA ALA A 161 -12.31 -17.69 7.84
C ALA A 161 -12.22 -18.15 6.37
N LEU A 162 -12.66 -19.38 6.06
CA LEU A 162 -12.76 -19.87 4.68
C LEU A 162 -13.84 -19.12 3.88
N ASP A 163 -14.98 -18.83 4.49
CA ASP A 163 -16.04 -18.03 3.87
C ASP A 163 -15.56 -16.61 3.57
N GLN A 164 -14.88 -15.97 4.52
CA GLN A 164 -14.30 -14.64 4.32
C GLN A 164 -13.16 -14.67 3.28
N GLN A 165 -12.34 -15.71 3.25
CA GLN A 165 -11.32 -15.90 2.23
C GLN A 165 -11.93 -15.99 0.82
N ALA A 166 -13.01 -16.76 0.66
CA ALA A 166 -13.72 -16.86 -0.62
C ALA A 166 -14.34 -15.51 -1.01
N ALA A 167 -14.98 -14.81 -0.07
CA ALA A 167 -15.55 -13.49 -0.30
C ALA A 167 -14.51 -12.44 -0.74
N VAL A 168 -13.29 -12.48 -0.18
CA VAL A 168 -12.18 -11.62 -0.61
C VAL A 168 -11.72 -11.99 -2.03
N ARG A 169 -11.60 -13.29 -2.32
CA ARG A 169 -11.21 -13.76 -3.66
C ARG A 169 -12.23 -13.39 -4.73
N ASP A 170 -13.51 -13.41 -4.38
CA ASP A 170 -14.61 -13.08 -5.26
C ASP A 170 -14.88 -11.55 -5.32
N GLY A 171 -14.11 -10.75 -4.57
CA GLY A 171 -14.21 -9.29 -4.55
C GLY A 171 -15.46 -8.75 -3.83
N ILE A 172 -16.14 -9.60 -3.06
CA ILE A 172 -17.35 -9.25 -2.30
C ILE A 172 -16.99 -8.42 -1.06
N VAL A 173 -15.85 -8.72 -0.42
CA VAL A 173 -15.39 -8.09 0.81
C VAL A 173 -13.92 -7.68 0.68
N SER A 174 -13.54 -6.52 1.25
CA SER A 174 -12.12 -6.11 1.29
C SER A 174 -11.31 -7.00 2.24
N ARG A 175 -10.01 -7.10 2.04
CA ARG A 175 -9.15 -7.88 2.95
C ARG A 175 -9.21 -7.32 4.38
N GLU A 176 -9.20 -6.01 4.51
CA GLU A 176 -9.25 -5.31 5.80
C GLU A 176 -10.56 -5.60 6.54
N ASP A 177 -11.69 -5.63 5.82
CA ASP A 177 -12.99 -5.98 6.39
C ASP A 177 -13.06 -7.45 6.77
N ALA A 178 -12.54 -8.35 5.92
CA ALA A 178 -12.44 -9.77 6.23
C ALA A 178 -11.61 -10.01 7.51
N ILE A 179 -10.48 -9.32 7.67
CA ILE A 179 -9.66 -9.40 8.88
C ILE A 179 -10.45 -8.96 10.12
N ARG A 180 -11.19 -7.84 10.03
CA ARG A 180 -12.02 -7.35 11.13
C ARG A 180 -13.14 -8.31 11.47
N LEU A 181 -13.80 -8.88 10.47
CA LEU A 181 -14.86 -9.86 10.64
C LEU A 181 -14.32 -11.12 11.32
N ILE A 182 -13.19 -11.66 10.83
CA ILE A 182 -12.54 -12.84 11.43
C ILE A 182 -12.10 -12.56 12.87
N ALA A 183 -11.57 -11.37 13.17
CA ALA A 183 -11.18 -10.97 14.52
C ALA A 183 -12.38 -10.85 15.48
N SER A 184 -13.55 -10.51 14.95
CA SER A 184 -14.80 -10.40 15.70
C SER A 184 -15.53 -11.74 15.91
N ALA A 185 -15.07 -12.80 15.25
CA ALA A 185 -15.63 -14.13 15.45
C ALA A 185 -15.44 -14.54 16.92
N PRO A 186 -16.47 -15.12 17.56
CA PRO A 186 -16.38 -15.49 18.96
C PRO A 186 -15.25 -16.52 19.16
N LYS A 187 -14.18 -16.11 19.86
CA LYS A 187 -13.16 -17.04 20.36
C LYS A 187 -13.85 -17.95 21.38
N THR A 188 -14.28 -19.14 20.98
CA THR A 188 -14.77 -20.13 21.92
C THR A 188 -13.59 -20.65 22.76
N LEU A 189 -13.40 -19.98 23.90
CA LEU A 189 -12.75 -20.40 25.14
C LEU A 189 -11.45 -21.21 24.97
N LYS A 190 -10.33 -20.56 25.33
CA LYS A 190 -9.20 -21.25 25.98
C LYS A 190 -9.77 -22.08 27.13
N ILE A 191 -9.97 -23.37 26.93
CA ILE A 191 -10.19 -24.30 28.03
C ILE A 191 -8.86 -24.37 28.78
N SER A 192 -8.74 -23.55 29.81
CA SER A 192 -7.79 -23.78 30.89
C SER A 192 -8.17 -25.12 31.51
N SER A 193 -7.30 -26.12 31.38
CA SER A 193 -7.38 -27.33 32.19
C SER A 193 -6.12 -27.39 33.05
N SER A 194 -6.35 -27.17 34.35
CA SER A 194 -5.49 -27.54 35.47
C SER A 194 -5.21 -29.04 35.51
#